data_AF-A0AAD2CTQ0-F1
#
_entry.id   AF-A0AAD2CTQ0-F1
#
_cell.length_a   1.000
_cell.length_b   1.000
_cell.length_c   1.000
_cell.angle_alpha   90.00
_cell.angle_beta   90.00
_cell.angle_gamma   90.00
#
_symmetry.space_group_name_H-M   'P 1'
#
loop_
_entity.id
_entity.type
_entity.pdbx_description
1 polymer ?
#
loop_
_entity_poly.entity_id
_entity_poly.type
_entity_poly.pdbx_seq_one_letter_code
_entity_poly.pdbx_strand_id
1 'polypeptide(L)'
;MEVAQGNLLLMEATYLELVSNIRALVQSNQDLEEALTAEPNDLDFQQAVKENTYIVLKKREQLVNLVTDMRRMGGNIDIPPDIQQMNLDLKGTAGDVTQEPVVANNLVRVEEEGTGGEEEGVYL
;
A
#
# COMPACT_ATOMS: atom_id res chain seq x y z
N MET A 1 2.23 41.97 -17.57
CA MET A 1 3.46 41.15 -17.70
C MET A 1 3.96 40.71 -16.32
N GLU A 2 3.86 41.53 -15.26
CA GLU A 2 4.26 41.17 -13.88
C GLU A 2 3.48 40.01 -13.24
N VAL A 3 2.18 39.87 -13.51
CA VAL A 3 1.34 38.81 -12.90
C VAL A 3 1.81 37.40 -13.27
N ALA A 4 2.28 37.20 -14.51
CA ALA A 4 2.77 35.91 -14.97
C ALA A 4 4.11 35.53 -14.30
N GLN A 5 4.98 36.50 -14.05
CA GLN A 5 6.23 36.29 -13.32
C GLN A 5 5.99 35.98 -11.83
N GLY A 6 5.07 36.70 -11.18
CA GLY A 6 4.71 36.42 -9.78
C GLY A 6 4.13 35.01 -9.60
N ASN A 7 3.30 34.55 -10.54
CA ASN A 7 2.74 33.21 -10.51
C ASN A 7 3.80 32.11 -10.71
N LEU A 8 4.79 32.34 -11.57
CA LEU A 8 5.86 31.37 -11.79
C LEU A 8 6.75 31.23 -10.54
N LEU A 9 7.12 32.34 -9.90
CA LEU A 9 7.92 32.32 -8.66
C LEU A 9 7.20 31.60 -7.52
N LEU A 10 5.88 31.77 -7.40
CA LEU A 10 5.09 31.05 -6.40
C LEU A 10 5.10 29.54 -6.68
N MET A 11 4.98 29.15 -7.94
CA MET A 11 5.01 27.73 -8.34
C MET A 11 6.40 27.11 -8.15
N GLU A 12 7.48 27.86 -8.37
CA GLU A 12 8.84 27.43 -8.04
C GLU A 12 9.02 27.21 -6.53
N ALA A 13 8.49 28.10 -5.69
CA ALA A 13 8.53 27.93 -4.24
C ALA A 13 7.75 26.68 -3.80
N THR A 14 6.54 26.47 -4.33
CA THR A 14 5.75 25.26 -4.07
C THR A 14 6.45 24.00 -4.55
N TYR A 15 7.16 24.06 -5.69
CA TYR A 15 7.95 22.95 -6.20
C TYR A 15 9.06 22.55 -5.21
N LEU A 16 9.83 23.52 -4.73
CA LEU A 16 10.92 23.26 -3.78
C LEU A 16 10.38 22.69 -2.46
N GLU A 17 9.25 23.24 -1.98
CA GLU A 17 8.58 22.74 -0.78
C GLU A 17 8.12 21.29 -0.94
N LEU A 18 7.47 20.95 -2.06
CA LEU A 18 7.01 19.59 -2.34
C LEU A 18 8.18 18.60 -2.41
N VAL A 19 9.25 18.96 -3.10
CA VAL A 19 10.48 18.15 -3.21
C VAL A 19 11.08 17.91 -1.82
N SER A 20 11.21 18.96 -1.00
CA SER A 20 11.75 18.84 0.36
C SER A 20 10.88 17.95 1.25
N ASN A 21 9.56 18.12 1.18
CA ASN A 21 8.61 17.34 1.97
C ASN A 21 8.64 15.86 1.59
N ILE A 22 8.73 15.54 0.29
CA ILE A 22 8.86 14.16 -0.17
C ILE A 22 10.13 13.53 0.41
N ARG A 23 11.27 14.23 0.34
CA ARG A 23 12.54 13.73 0.89
C ARG A 23 12.47 13.49 2.39
N ALA A 24 11.88 14.42 3.14
CA ALA A 24 11.73 14.29 4.58
C ALA A 24 10.88 13.08 4.97
N LEU A 25 9.78 12.83 4.27
CA LEU A 25 8.91 11.67 4.51
C LEU A 25 9.61 10.34 4.16
N VAL A 26 10.39 10.31 3.09
CA VAL A 26 11.15 9.11 2.72
C VAL A 26 12.24 8.82 3.74
N GLN A 27 12.96 9.84 4.22
CA GLN A 27 13.92 9.66 5.30
C GLN A 27 13.22 9.16 6.57
N SER A 28 12.08 9.76 6.94
CA SER A 28 11.30 9.31 8.09
C SER A 28 10.87 7.84 7.95
N ASN A 29 10.56 7.37 6.75
CA ASN A 29 10.25 5.95 6.53
C ASN A 29 11.47 5.06 6.68
N GLN A 30 12.63 5.47 6.20
CA GLN A 30 13.87 4.72 6.40
C GLN A 30 14.19 4.57 7.88
N ASP A 31 14.04 5.65 8.66
CA ASP A 31 14.27 5.64 10.11
C ASP A 31 13.27 4.73 10.84
N LEU A 32 11.99 4.74 10.42
CA LEU A 32 10.96 3.84 10.96
C LEU A 32 11.18 2.38 10.57
N GLU A 33 11.60 2.11 9.34
CA GLU A 33 11.96 0.77 8.88
C GLU A 33 13.17 0.22 9.65
N GLU A 34 14.16 1.07 9.95
CA GLU A 34 15.29 0.72 10.82
C GLU A 34 14.79 0.39 12.24
N ALA A 35 13.90 1.19 12.82
CA ALA A 35 13.31 0.91 14.13
C ALA A 35 12.52 -0.41 14.14
N LEU A 36 11.79 -0.73 13.06
CA LEU A 36 11.09 -2.01 12.89
C LEU A 36 12.04 -3.21 12.79
N THR A 37 13.32 -3.03 12.45
CA THR A 37 14.29 -4.14 12.55
C THR A 37 14.55 -4.54 13.99
N ALA A 38 14.51 -3.59 14.93
CA ALA A 38 14.65 -3.84 16.36
C ALA A 38 13.33 -4.28 16.99
N GLU A 39 12.22 -3.69 16.56
CA GLU A 39 10.87 -3.93 17.10
C GLU A 39 9.87 -4.30 15.98
N PRO A 40 9.97 -5.51 15.40
CA PRO A 40 9.22 -5.85 14.18
C PRO A 40 7.71 -5.94 14.36
N ASN A 41 7.23 -6.06 15.59
CA ASN A 41 5.81 -6.16 15.91
C ASN A 41 5.20 -4.84 16.38
N ASP A 42 5.95 -3.73 16.32
CA ASP A 42 5.42 -2.42 16.64
C ASP A 42 4.43 -1.99 15.54
N LEU A 43 3.14 -2.06 15.88
CA LEU A 43 2.05 -1.72 14.95
C LEU A 43 2.01 -0.23 14.63
N ASP A 44 2.45 0.64 15.55
CA ASP A 44 2.44 2.09 15.35
C ASP A 44 3.48 2.46 14.29
N PHE A 45 4.68 1.87 14.35
CA PHE A 45 5.70 2.05 13.31
C PHE A 45 5.29 1.46 11.97
N GLN A 46 4.69 0.27 11.95
CA GLN A 46 4.17 -0.32 10.70
C GLN A 46 3.09 0.56 10.06
N GLN A 47 2.19 1.13 10.86
CA GLN A 47 1.16 2.03 10.38
C GLN A 47 1.76 3.35 9.88
N ALA A 48 2.68 3.95 10.62
CA ALA A 48 3.35 5.19 10.24
C ALA A 48 4.09 5.06 8.89
N VAL A 49 4.82 3.96 8.65
CA VAL A 49 5.48 3.68 7.37
C VAL A 49 4.47 3.64 6.22
N LYS A 50 3.34 2.95 6.41
CA LYS A 50 2.27 2.86 5.39
C LYS A 50 1.65 4.23 5.10
N GLU A 51 1.31 4.99 6.13
CA GLU A 51 0.71 6.32 6.00
C GLU A 51 1.65 7.28 5.29
N ASN A 52 2.90 7.34 5.71
CA ASN A 52 3.92 8.17 5.07
C ASN A 52 4.14 7.75 3.61
N THR A 53 4.20 6.45 3.32
CA THR A 53 4.32 5.94 1.93
C THR A 53 3.17 6.43 1.05
N TYR A 54 1.94 6.37 1.57
CA TYR A 54 0.77 6.90 0.88
C TYR A 54 0.85 8.42 0.66
N ILE A 55 1.28 9.19 1.67
CA ILE A 55 1.45 10.65 1.57
C ILE A 55 2.52 10.99 0.52
N VAL A 56 3.63 10.25 0.47
CA VAL A 56 4.68 10.45 -0.54
C VAL A 56 4.11 10.25 -1.94
N LEU A 57 3.34 9.18 -2.19
CA LEU A 57 2.71 8.96 -3.49
C LEU A 57 1.79 10.12 -3.89
N LYS A 58 0.99 10.63 -2.95
CA LYS A 58 0.11 11.77 -3.21
C LYS A 58 0.88 13.06 -3.49
N LYS A 59 1.96 13.32 -2.76
CA LYS A 59 2.82 14.49 -3.02
C LYS A 59 3.58 14.35 -4.35
N ARG A 60 3.97 13.14 -4.76
CA ARG A 60 4.56 12.89 -6.09
C ARG A 60 3.57 13.20 -7.21
N GLU A 61 2.32 12.77 -7.08
CA GLU A 61 1.24 13.12 -8.02
C GLU A 61 1.07 14.64 -8.15
N GLN A 62 1.04 15.35 -7.02
CA GLN A 62 0.99 16.81 -6.98
C GLN A 62 2.20 17.45 -7.67
N LEU A 63 3.41 16.94 -7.43
CA LEU A 63 4.65 17.42 -8.03
C LEU A 63 4.64 17.24 -9.55
N VAL A 64 4.16 16.10 -10.06
CA VAL A 64 4.01 15.84 -11.51
C VAL A 64 3.08 16.87 -12.15
N ASN A 65 1.93 17.12 -11.52
CA ASN A 65 0.96 18.10 -12.02
C ASN A 65 1.57 19.51 -12.03
N LEU A 66 2.23 19.90 -10.94
CA LEU A 66 2.88 21.21 -10.83
C LEU A 66 3.95 21.40 -11.91
N VAL A 67 4.85 20.42 -12.09
CA VAL A 67 5.89 20.46 -13.13
C VAL A 67 5.27 20.55 -14.53
N THR A 68 4.19 19.83 -14.77
CA THR A 68 3.46 19.89 -16.05
C THR A 68 2.91 21.29 -16.32
N ASP A 69 2.31 21.92 -15.32
CA ASP A 69 1.77 23.28 -15.46
C ASP A 69 2.89 24.33 -15.60
N MET A 70 4.00 24.17 -14.88
CA MET A 70 5.19 25.01 -15.05
C MET A 70 5.77 24.91 -16.46
N ARG A 71 5.87 23.69 -17.02
CA ARG A 71 6.32 23.48 -18.41
C ARG A 71 5.38 24.13 -19.43
N ARG A 72 4.05 24.06 -19.21
CA ARG A 72 3.06 24.72 -20.09
C ARG A 72 3.21 26.24 -20.13
N MET A 73 3.72 26.85 -19.06
CA MET A 73 4.01 28.29 -19.02
C MET A 73 5.41 28.64 -19.53
N GLY A 74 6.16 27.67 -20.05
CA GLY A 74 7.51 27.87 -20.59
C GLY A 74 8.64 27.68 -19.56
N GLY A 75 8.35 27.17 -18.37
CA GLY A 75 9.36 26.79 -17.39
C GLY A 75 10.15 25.56 -17.84
N ASN A 76 11.47 25.60 -17.66
CA ASN A 76 12.35 24.45 -17.90
C ASN A 76 12.65 23.74 -16.58
N ILE A 77 11.66 23.01 -16.06
CA ILE A 77 11.76 22.29 -14.80
C ILE A 77 11.32 20.84 -14.97
N ASP A 78 12.02 19.95 -14.28
CA ASP A 78 11.81 18.51 -14.28
C ASP A 78 11.67 17.99 -12.86
N ILE A 79 11.05 16.82 -12.71
CA ILE A 79 11.00 16.12 -11.43
C ILE A 79 12.42 15.64 -11.09
N PRO A 80 12.93 15.83 -9.85
CA PRO A 80 14.26 15.37 -9.49
C PRO A 80 14.44 13.85 -9.68
N PRO A 81 15.60 13.38 -10.20
CA PRO A 81 15.82 11.96 -10.48
C PRO A 81 15.65 11.05 -9.26
N ASP A 82 16.06 11.51 -8.07
CA ASP A 82 15.89 10.79 -6.81
C ASP A 82 14.41 10.52 -6.52
N ILE A 83 13.53 11.50 -6.76
CA ILE A 83 12.09 11.36 -6.58
C ILE A 83 11.47 10.48 -7.67
N GLN A 84 12.00 10.51 -8.90
CA GLN A 84 11.54 9.61 -9.96
C GLN A 84 11.86 8.14 -9.64
N GLN A 85 13.07 7.90 -9.13
CA GLN A 85 13.61 6.57 -8.84
C GLN A 85 13.23 6.01 -7.46
N MET A 86 12.50 6.77 -6.63
CA MET A 86 11.96 6.26 -5.37
C MET A 86 11.04 5.07 -5.64
N ASN A 87 11.53 3.87 -5.31
CA ASN A 87 10.74 2.66 -5.19
C ASN A 87 9.94 2.75 -3.89
N LEU A 88 8.64 3.02 -4.02
CA LEU A 88 7.72 3.01 -2.90
C LEU A 88 7.01 1.65 -2.94
N ASP A 89 7.55 0.70 -2.19
CA ASP A 89 6.87 -0.56 -1.95
C ASP A 89 5.67 -0.27 -1.05
N LEU A 90 4.51 0.00 -1.67
CA LEU A 90 3.24 -0.33 -1.06
C LEU A 90 3.18 -1.86 -1.00
N LYS A 91 3.95 -2.48 -0.11
CA LYS A 91 3.59 -3.79 0.42
C LYS A 91 2.34 -3.57 1.25
N GLY A 92 1.24 -3.35 0.53
CA GLY A 92 -0.08 -3.53 1.05
C GLY A 92 -0.08 -4.92 1.65
N THR A 93 -0.33 -4.96 2.94
CA THR A 93 -1.03 -6.05 3.60
C THR A 93 -2.39 -6.21 2.92
N ALA A 94 -2.40 -6.61 1.64
CA ALA A 94 -3.46 -7.46 1.13
C ALA A 94 -3.17 -8.79 1.81
N GLY A 95 -4.04 -9.13 2.77
CA GLY A 95 -3.74 -10.10 3.79
C GLY A 95 -3.04 -11.35 3.26
N ASP A 96 -2.06 -11.79 4.04
CA ASP A 96 -1.89 -13.22 4.27
C ASP A 96 -3.16 -13.72 5.00
N VAL A 97 -4.29 -13.64 4.31
CA VAL A 97 -5.37 -14.59 4.43
C VAL A 97 -5.10 -15.52 3.27
N THR A 98 -4.03 -16.30 3.38
CA THR A 98 -4.17 -17.69 2.98
C THR A 98 -5.39 -18.17 3.78
N GLN A 99 -6.55 -18.15 3.12
CA GLN A 99 -7.69 -18.92 3.57
C GLN A 99 -7.14 -20.34 3.68
N GLU A 100 -6.80 -20.76 4.90
CA GLU A 100 -6.88 -22.17 5.21
C GLU A 100 -8.26 -22.59 4.70
N PRO A 101 -8.36 -23.59 3.81
CA PRO A 101 -9.66 -24.08 3.43
C PRO A 101 -10.33 -24.48 4.73
N VAL A 102 -11.38 -23.76 5.10
CA VAL A 102 -12.27 -24.14 6.19
C VAL A 102 -12.65 -25.57 5.88
N VAL A 103 -12.09 -26.51 6.64
CA VAL A 103 -12.48 -27.91 6.57
C VAL A 103 -13.93 -27.88 6.99
N ALA A 104 -14.83 -27.88 6.01
CA ALA A 104 -16.26 -28.03 6.21
C ALA A 104 -16.50 -29.48 6.65
N ASN A 105 -16.12 -29.79 7.89
CA ASN A 105 -16.74 -30.86 8.63
C ASN A 105 -18.12 -30.36 9.05
N ASN A 106 -19.11 -30.73 8.25
CA ASN A 106 -20.40 -31.22 8.73
C ASN A 106 -21.26 -31.64 7.53
N LEU A 107 -20.98 -32.83 7.00
CA LEU A 107 -22.04 -33.67 6.47
C LEU A 107 -22.31 -34.75 7.51
N VAL A 108 -23.12 -34.40 8.50
CA VAL A 108 -23.83 -35.38 9.32
C VAL A 108 -24.83 -36.06 8.39
N ARG A 109 -24.43 -37.17 7.76
CA ARG A 109 -25.36 -38.21 7.32
C ARG A 109 -25.50 -39.19 8.47
N VAL A 110 -26.46 -38.92 9.35
CA VAL A 110 -27.13 -39.98 10.08
C VAL A 110 -28.20 -40.49 9.13
N GLU A 111 -27.86 -41.52 8.37
CA GLU A 111 -28.86 -42.48 7.90
C GLU A 111 -28.47 -43.82 8.52
N GLU A 112 -29.46 -44.40 9.15
CA GLU A 112 -29.38 -45.39 10.21
C GLU A 112 -28.71 -46.68 9.72
N GLU A 113 -27.82 -47.20 10.56
CA GLU A 113 -27.37 -48.58 10.50
C GLU A 113 -28.59 -49.50 10.67
N GLY A 114 -29.12 -49.97 9.54
CA GLY A 114 -30.01 -51.13 9.47
C GLY A 114 -29.25 -52.37 9.94
N THR A 115 -29.22 -52.56 11.25
CA THR A 115 -28.88 -53.84 11.88
C THR A 115 -30.12 -54.72 11.81
N GLY A 116 -30.06 -55.78 11.00
CA GLY A 116 -31.18 -56.71 10.87
C GLY A 116 -31.13 -57.61 9.64
N GLY A 117 -29.95 -58.14 9.31
CA GLY A 117 -29.84 -59.27 8.40
C GLY A 117 -30.06 -60.57 9.16
N GLU A 118 -31.33 -60.91 9.44
CA GLU A 118 -31.74 -62.28 9.73
C GLU A 118 -32.31 -62.87 8.44
N GLU A 119 -31.43 -63.39 7.59
CA GLU A 119 -31.81 -64.38 6.57
C GLU A 119 -31.92 -65.75 7.26
N GLU A 120 -33.10 -66.06 7.81
CA GLU A 120 -33.55 -67.45 7.93
C GLU A 120 -34.49 -67.74 6.75
N GLY A 121 -34.09 -68.67 5.87
CA GLY A 121 -35.02 -69.26 4.92
C GLY A 121 -34.41 -70.04 3.76
N VAL A 122 -33.93 -71.27 4.02
CA VAL A 122 -34.19 -72.52 3.26
C VAL A 122 -33.90 -73.64 4.28
N TYR A 123 -34.82 -74.56 4.64
CA TYR A 123 -35.17 -75.79 3.91
C TYR A 123 -36.56 -76.32 4.30
N LEU A 124 -37.45 -76.47 3.31
CA LEU A 124 -38.22 -77.70 3.06
C LEU A 124 -38.22 -77.96 1.56
#